data_AF-A0A6P8RQV1-F1
#
_entry.id   AF-A0A6P8RQV1-F1
#
_cell.length_a   1.000
_cell.length_b   1.000
_cell.length_c   1.000
_cell.angle_alpha   90.00
_cell.angle_beta   90.00
_cell.angle_gamma   90.00
#
_symmetry.space_group_name_H-M   'P 1'
#
loop_
_entity.id
_entity.type
_entity.pdbx_description
1 polymer ?
#
loop_
_entity_poly.entity_id
_entity_poly.type
_entity_poly.pdbx_seq_one_letter_code
_entity_poly.pdbx_strand_id
1 'polypeptide(L)'
;MILTFKFLRKAGYSLGCQWTIFCPLARLSFAQCTPRMHSSSYRRPGVLPDNTPPWKNVDFNFKKSIEEVKKHFGLLKKEIVDHWTGPEGRPLIEHLLEQTRVIWEFRSQQDLEQWVVSSDQEIGGKSETYLKLSKNSQTALLYGTLNTSVPHDGETRYSGYCSLRSKMPQGAFNHRKHHDWSSFNALHLRIRGDGRPWMVNLGTEMYFSHQKDDLYNYFMFTRGGPYWQDVKASMAGVMIII
;
A
#
# COMPACT_ATOMS: atom_id res chain seq x y z
N MET A 1 51.60 20.53 -30.02
CA MET A 1 51.10 20.53 -31.41
C MET A 1 49.59 20.70 -31.33
N ILE A 2 49.11 21.91 -31.60
CA ILE A 2 47.74 22.38 -31.36
C ILE A 2 46.95 22.18 -32.67
N LEU A 3 45.80 21.52 -32.60
CA LEU A 3 44.87 21.39 -33.72
C LEU A 3 43.52 21.99 -33.33
N THR A 4 43.32 23.20 -33.84
CA THR A 4 42.12 24.01 -33.75
C THR A 4 41.22 23.67 -34.94
N PHE A 5 39.92 23.43 -34.72
CA PHE A 5 38.94 23.41 -35.82
C PHE A 5 37.77 24.34 -35.51
N LYS A 6 37.64 25.38 -36.35
CA LYS A 6 36.52 26.31 -36.41
C LYS A 6 35.32 25.61 -37.06
N PHE A 7 34.15 25.67 -36.44
CA PHE A 7 32.89 25.38 -37.11
C PHE A 7 32.22 26.68 -37.57
N LEU A 8 32.02 26.78 -38.88
CA LEU A 8 31.30 27.85 -39.56
C LEU A 8 29.80 27.70 -39.27
N ARG A 9 29.13 28.80 -38.89
CA ARG A 9 27.66 28.90 -38.93
C ARG A 9 27.20 29.09 -40.38
N LYS A 10 26.18 28.33 -40.81
CA LYS A 10 25.01 28.93 -41.47
C LYS A 10 23.79 28.04 -41.35
N ALA A 11 22.66 28.73 -41.20
CA ALA A 11 21.35 28.24 -40.87
C ALA A 11 20.58 27.72 -42.10
N GLY A 12 19.58 26.88 -41.85
CA GLY A 12 18.60 26.47 -42.85
C GLY A 12 17.64 25.40 -42.31
N TYR A 13 16.43 25.84 -41.95
CA TYR A 13 15.18 25.13 -41.65
C TYR A 13 14.85 24.03 -42.71
N SER A 14 14.02 23.00 -42.53
CA SER A 14 13.04 22.59 -41.51
C SER A 14 12.63 21.12 -41.72
N LEU A 15 12.27 20.48 -40.60
CA LEU A 15 11.23 19.44 -40.38
C LEU A 15 11.30 18.13 -41.20
N GLY A 16 11.96 17.14 -40.58
CA GLY A 16 11.96 15.74 -41.01
C GLY A 16 10.83 14.92 -40.37
N CYS A 17 10.30 14.03 -41.18
CA CYS A 17 9.45 12.90 -40.79
C CYS A 17 10.33 11.63 -40.68
N GLN A 18 10.19 10.93 -39.55
CA GLN A 18 10.03 9.48 -39.44
C GLN A 18 11.22 8.47 -39.58
N TRP A 19 11.28 7.61 -38.54
CA TRP A 19 11.81 6.23 -38.38
C TRP A 19 13.27 5.95 -37.97
N THR A 20 13.38 5.60 -36.67
CA THR A 20 14.09 4.44 -36.03
C THR A 20 15.61 4.29 -36.25
N ILE A 21 16.44 4.10 -35.21
CA ILE A 21 16.71 2.80 -34.54
C ILE A 21 17.75 3.06 -33.41
N PHE A 22 17.49 2.47 -32.22
CA PHE A 22 18.41 2.08 -31.12
C PHE A 22 19.04 3.13 -30.18
N CYS A 23 18.52 3.16 -28.94
CA CYS A 23 19.25 3.12 -27.65
C CYS A 23 18.20 3.06 -26.49
N PRO A 24 18.00 1.92 -25.79
CA PRO A 24 16.98 1.82 -24.74
C PRO A 24 17.44 2.33 -23.36
N LEU A 25 18.60 2.98 -23.26
CA LEU A 25 19.20 3.41 -21.99
C LEU A 25 18.99 4.90 -21.64
N ALA A 26 18.17 5.63 -22.40
CA ALA A 26 17.98 7.08 -22.23
C ALA A 26 16.50 7.50 -22.05
N ARG A 27 15.69 6.68 -21.36
CA ARG A 27 14.35 7.06 -20.86
C ARG A 27 14.22 6.87 -19.35
N LEU A 28 15.27 7.18 -18.61
CA LEU A 28 15.19 7.35 -17.17
C LEU A 28 15.41 8.83 -16.85
N SER A 29 14.65 9.29 -15.84
CA SER A 29 14.54 10.65 -15.32
C SER A 29 13.72 11.61 -16.19
N PHE A 30 12.40 11.61 -15.97
CA PHE A 30 11.46 12.75 -15.94
C PHE A 30 10.03 12.20 -16.05
N ALA A 31 9.73 11.13 -15.30
CA ALA A 31 8.37 10.83 -14.92
C ALA A 31 7.99 11.84 -13.83
N GLN A 32 7.44 12.96 -14.27
CA GLN A 32 6.45 13.79 -13.58
C GLN A 32 6.41 13.58 -12.05
N CYS A 33 7.17 14.40 -11.31
CA CYS A 33 6.74 14.82 -9.98
C CYS A 33 5.49 15.69 -10.19
N THR A 34 4.33 15.08 -10.43
CA THR A 34 3.08 15.76 -10.16
C THR A 34 3.04 15.98 -8.65
N PRO A 35 2.80 17.20 -8.16
CA PRO A 35 2.45 17.36 -6.76
C PRO A 35 1.16 16.57 -6.58
N ARG A 36 1.23 15.47 -5.82
CA ARG A 36 0.03 14.76 -5.34
C ARG A 36 -0.89 15.84 -4.78
N MET A 37 -2.09 15.96 -5.34
CA MET A 37 -3.22 16.58 -4.64
C MET A 37 -3.29 15.85 -3.29
N HIS A 38 -2.77 16.49 -2.25
CA HIS A 38 -2.94 16.03 -0.89
C HIS A 38 -4.43 16.18 -0.64
N SER A 39 -5.17 15.07 -0.70
CA SER A 39 -6.42 14.98 0.06
C SER A 39 -6.05 15.43 1.47
N SER A 40 -6.65 16.51 1.97
CA SER A 40 -6.39 16.93 3.34
C SER A 40 -6.64 15.71 4.24
N SER A 41 -5.69 15.41 5.12
CA SER A 41 -5.93 14.37 6.13
C SER A 41 -7.22 14.72 6.85
N TYR A 42 -8.07 13.72 7.10
CA TYR A 42 -9.31 13.92 7.84
C TYR A 42 -9.01 14.71 9.11
N ARG A 43 -9.74 15.81 9.30
CA ARG A 43 -9.58 16.70 10.44
C ARG A 43 -10.82 16.59 11.28
N ARG A 44 -10.64 16.21 12.53
CA ARG A 44 -11.73 16.17 13.49
C ARG A 44 -12.30 17.58 13.70
N PRO A 45 -13.63 17.76 13.63
CA PRO A 45 -14.27 19.03 13.91
C PRO A 45 -13.82 19.57 15.27
N GLY A 46 -13.48 20.86 15.35
CA GLY A 46 -13.02 21.51 16.58
C GLY A 46 -11.51 21.42 16.87
N VAL A 47 -10.73 20.60 16.18
CA VAL A 47 -9.26 20.60 16.31
C VAL A 47 -8.69 21.70 15.43
N LEU A 48 -7.83 22.58 15.96
CA LEU A 48 -7.16 23.64 15.18
C LEU A 48 -6.21 23.03 14.12
N PRO A 49 -5.99 23.71 12.98
CA PRO A 49 -5.04 23.20 11.99
C PRO A 49 -3.65 23.24 12.61
N ASP A 50 -2.89 22.16 12.41
CA ASP A 50 -1.48 22.18 12.75
C ASP A 50 -0.75 23.13 11.78
N ASN A 51 -0.43 24.32 12.28
CA ASN A 51 0.30 25.33 11.54
C ASN A 51 1.82 25.18 11.72
N THR A 52 2.30 24.08 12.30
CA THR A 52 3.74 23.85 12.40
C THR A 52 4.33 23.70 11.00
N PRO A 53 5.34 24.53 10.65
CA PRO A 53 6.00 24.38 9.36
C PRO A 53 6.73 23.03 9.32
N PRO A 54 6.73 22.33 8.19
CA PRO A 54 7.17 20.93 8.10
C PRO A 54 8.62 20.71 8.54
N TRP A 55 9.49 21.71 8.38
CA TRP A 55 10.89 21.65 8.81
C TRP A 55 11.08 21.61 10.33
N LYS A 56 10.09 22.02 11.13
CA LYS A 56 10.21 22.08 12.59
C LYS A 56 10.22 20.70 13.24
N ASN A 57 9.63 19.72 12.57
CA ASN A 57 9.53 18.33 13.03
C ASN A 57 10.70 17.45 12.52
N VAL A 58 11.70 18.05 11.87
CA VAL A 58 12.85 17.35 11.30
C VAL A 58 13.98 17.33 12.32
N ASP A 59 14.17 16.19 12.99
CA ASP A 59 15.31 15.97 13.87
C ASP A 59 16.54 15.52 13.07
N PHE A 60 17.54 16.39 12.93
CA PHE A 60 18.81 16.07 12.26
C PHE A 60 19.72 15.23 13.16
N ASN A 61 19.44 13.93 13.27
CA ASN A 61 20.32 13.00 13.97
C ASN A 61 21.17 12.21 12.97
N PHE A 62 22.45 12.59 12.85
CA PHE A 62 23.41 11.96 11.93
C PHE A 62 23.51 10.43 12.08
N LYS A 63 23.39 9.89 13.30
CA LYS A 63 23.45 8.42 13.51
C LYS A 63 22.24 7.73 12.86
N LYS A 64 21.05 8.27 13.09
CA LYS A 64 19.81 7.78 12.46
C LYS A 64 19.91 7.87 10.94
N SER A 65 20.43 8.98 10.41
CA SER A 65 20.62 9.16 8.97
C SER A 65 21.54 8.11 8.35
N ILE A 66 22.68 7.79 9.00
CA ILE A 66 23.59 6.73 8.51
C ILE A 66 22.90 5.35 8.54
N GLU A 67 22.14 5.06 9.60
CA GLU A 67 21.39 3.81 9.73
C GLU A 67 20.29 3.68 8.66
N GLU A 68 19.56 4.76 8.39
CA GLU A 68 18.54 4.83 7.33
C GLU A 68 19.16 4.67 5.94
N VAL A 69 20.28 5.35 5.67
CA VAL A 69 21.01 5.21 4.42
C VAL A 69 21.46 3.76 4.23
N LYS A 70 22.04 3.13 5.26
CA LYS A 70 22.44 1.71 5.23
C LYS A 70 21.24 0.79 4.98
N LYS A 71 20.09 1.06 5.61
CA LYS A 71 18.84 0.34 5.40
C LYS A 71 18.37 0.46 3.94
N HIS A 72 18.36 1.67 3.38
CA HIS A 72 17.94 1.90 2.01
C HIS A 72 18.89 1.29 0.97
N PHE A 73 20.20 1.34 1.19
CA PHE A 73 21.15 0.61 0.35
C PHE A 73 20.94 -0.91 0.41
N GLY A 74 20.61 -1.45 1.58
CA GLY A 74 20.24 -2.86 1.73
C GLY A 74 18.97 -3.22 0.96
N LEU A 75 17.94 -2.38 1.03
CA LEU A 75 16.70 -2.56 0.26
C LEU A 75 16.92 -2.44 -1.25
N LEU A 76 17.72 -1.47 -1.70
CA LEU A 76 18.06 -1.28 -3.10
C LEU A 76 18.85 -2.47 -3.65
N LYS A 77 19.83 -2.98 -2.89
CA LYS A 77 20.56 -4.18 -3.27
C LYS A 77 19.61 -5.37 -3.43
N LYS A 78 18.68 -5.56 -2.50
CA LYS A 78 17.64 -6.60 -2.59
C LYS A 78 16.81 -6.42 -3.84
N GLU A 79 16.32 -5.22 -4.12
CA GLU A 79 15.53 -4.95 -5.32
C GLU A 79 16.25 -5.25 -6.63
N ILE A 80 17.52 -4.88 -6.72
CA ILE A 80 18.34 -5.23 -7.89
C ILE A 80 18.43 -6.76 -7.96
N VAL A 81 18.84 -7.45 -6.90
CA VAL A 81 18.95 -8.92 -6.91
C VAL A 81 17.61 -9.58 -7.28
N ASP A 82 16.51 -9.09 -6.71
CA ASP A 82 15.17 -9.59 -6.97
C ASP A 82 14.83 -9.42 -8.45
N HIS A 83 15.00 -8.21 -9.00
CA HIS A 83 14.74 -7.93 -10.42
C HIS A 83 15.56 -8.81 -11.38
N TRP A 84 16.80 -9.13 -11.02
CA TRP A 84 17.64 -10.04 -11.80
C TRP A 84 17.23 -11.52 -11.69
N THR A 85 16.66 -11.92 -10.55
CA THR A 85 16.20 -13.31 -10.30
C THR A 85 14.86 -13.56 -10.97
N GLY A 86 13.99 -12.55 -11.03
CA GLY A 86 12.69 -12.57 -11.70
C GLY A 86 11.65 -11.68 -10.99
N PRO A 87 10.37 -11.73 -11.42
CA PRO A 87 9.32 -10.95 -10.76
C PRO A 87 9.25 -11.30 -9.26
N GLU A 88 9.29 -10.26 -8.43
CA GLU A 88 9.26 -10.37 -6.96
C GLU A 88 10.35 -11.27 -6.34
N GLY A 89 11.50 -11.45 -7.02
CA GLY A 89 12.64 -12.21 -6.51
C GLY A 89 12.50 -13.73 -6.61
N ARG A 90 11.56 -14.22 -7.42
CA ARG A 90 11.35 -15.65 -7.70
C ARG A 90 11.71 -15.97 -9.15
N PRO A 91 12.17 -17.20 -9.44
CA PRO A 91 12.38 -17.61 -10.82
C PRO A 91 11.05 -17.60 -11.57
N LEU A 92 11.07 -17.11 -12.82
CA LEU A 92 9.88 -16.89 -13.64
C LEU A 92 9.04 -18.17 -13.82
N ILE A 93 9.69 -19.34 -13.89
CA ILE A 93 9.03 -20.65 -14.02
C ILE A 93 8.12 -20.93 -12.82
N GLU A 94 8.61 -20.69 -11.59
CA GLU A 94 7.81 -20.90 -10.38
C GLU A 94 6.63 -19.93 -10.36
N HIS A 95 6.85 -18.67 -10.72
CA HIS A 95 5.79 -17.67 -10.76
C HIS A 95 4.67 -18.04 -11.74
N LEU A 96 5.01 -18.58 -12.92
CA LEU A 96 4.01 -19.01 -13.91
C LEU A 96 3.24 -20.27 -13.49
N LEU A 97 3.87 -21.17 -12.73
CA LEU A 97 3.26 -22.40 -12.27
C LEU A 97 2.46 -22.23 -10.97
N GLU A 98 2.65 -21.12 -10.26
CA GLU A 98 2.04 -20.86 -8.96
C GLU A 98 0.53 -20.62 -9.08
N GLN A 99 -0.26 -21.65 -8.78
CA GLN A 99 -1.73 -21.53 -8.73
C GLN A 99 -2.23 -20.85 -7.46
N THR A 100 -1.46 -20.89 -6.38
CA THR A 100 -1.86 -20.37 -5.07
C THR A 100 -0.64 -19.83 -4.35
N ARG A 101 -0.77 -18.60 -3.84
CA ARG A 101 0.29 -17.90 -3.15
C ARG A 101 -0.16 -17.45 -1.76
N VAL A 102 0.68 -17.73 -0.76
CA VAL A 102 0.49 -17.20 0.59
C VAL A 102 1.21 -15.86 0.71
N ILE A 103 0.46 -14.81 1.03
CA ILE A 103 0.99 -13.44 1.15
C ILE A 103 1.21 -13.08 2.62
N TRP A 104 0.22 -13.38 3.45
CA TRP A 104 0.26 -13.05 4.87
C TRP A 104 0.15 -14.32 5.70
N GLU A 105 1.09 -14.46 6.62
CA GLU A 105 1.09 -15.48 7.66
C GLU A 105 1.29 -14.80 9.00
N PHE A 106 0.63 -15.30 10.04
CA PHE A 106 0.73 -14.74 11.39
C PHE A 106 1.52 -15.69 12.28
N ARG A 107 2.85 -15.70 12.14
CA ARG A 107 3.73 -16.57 12.96
C ARG A 107 4.47 -15.78 14.04
N SER A 108 4.78 -14.53 13.75
CA SER A 108 5.64 -13.69 14.59
C SER A 108 4.98 -12.34 14.91
N GLN A 109 5.52 -11.66 15.91
CA GLN A 109 5.10 -10.29 16.23
C GLN A 109 5.41 -9.31 15.09
N GLN A 110 6.48 -9.57 14.32
CA GLN A 110 6.86 -8.76 13.15
C GLN A 110 5.78 -8.82 12.07
N ASP A 111 5.08 -9.95 11.93
CA ASP A 111 3.97 -10.08 10.99
C ASP A 111 2.77 -9.22 11.43
N LEU A 112 2.53 -9.08 12.74
CA LEU A 112 1.48 -8.20 13.25
C LEU A 112 1.80 -6.73 13.01
N GLU A 113 3.08 -6.34 13.06
CA GLU A 113 3.51 -4.97 12.76
C GLU A 113 3.27 -4.57 11.31
N GLN A 114 3.10 -5.54 10.40
CA GLN A 114 2.69 -5.27 9.01
C GLN A 114 1.23 -4.83 8.92
N TRP A 115 0.45 -4.92 9.99
CA TRP A 115 -0.94 -4.50 10.00
C TRP A 115 -1.14 -3.27 10.87
N VAL A 116 -2.12 -2.45 10.49
CA VAL A 116 -2.59 -1.29 11.22
C VAL A 116 -4.03 -1.56 11.61
N VAL A 117 -4.29 -1.42 12.91
CA VAL A 117 -5.63 -1.49 13.46
C VAL A 117 -6.13 -0.06 13.60
N SER A 118 -7.31 0.22 13.05
CA SER A 118 -7.97 1.51 13.16
C SER A 118 -9.40 1.33 13.64
N SER A 119 -9.85 2.21 14.51
CA SER A 119 -11.19 2.21 15.08
C SER A 119 -11.83 3.60 15.00
N ASP A 120 -13.12 3.63 15.25
CA ASP A 120 -13.92 4.86 15.39
C ASP A 120 -13.36 5.84 16.45
N GLN A 121 -12.53 5.38 17.39
CA GLN A 121 -11.85 6.23 18.37
C GLN A 121 -11.02 7.36 17.73
N GLU A 122 -10.46 7.16 16.54
CA GLU A 122 -9.70 8.20 15.81
C GLU A 122 -10.57 9.39 15.40
N ILE A 123 -11.87 9.14 15.16
CA ILE A 123 -12.83 10.13 14.65
C ILE A 123 -13.60 10.77 15.79
N GLY A 124 -13.88 10.04 16.87
CA GLY A 124 -15.12 10.37 17.56
C GLY A 124 -15.49 9.48 18.71
N GLY A 125 -15.69 8.21 18.38
CA GLY A 125 -16.51 7.36 19.19
C GLY A 125 -15.73 6.48 20.13
N LYS A 126 -16.40 5.40 20.52
CA LYS A 126 -16.09 4.63 21.73
C LYS A 126 -15.77 3.17 21.40
N SER A 127 -15.55 2.88 20.12
CA SER A 127 -15.17 1.54 19.68
C SER A 127 -13.67 1.34 19.90
N GLU A 128 -13.31 0.22 20.52
CA GLU A 128 -11.92 -0.14 20.82
C GLU A 128 -11.58 -1.45 20.12
N THR A 129 -10.35 -1.54 19.60
CA THR A 129 -9.91 -2.66 18.77
C THR A 129 -8.45 -2.97 19.02
N TYR A 130 -8.13 -4.25 19.16
CA TYR A 130 -6.80 -4.74 19.46
C TYR A 130 -6.47 -5.95 18.61
N LEU A 131 -5.20 -6.06 18.22
CA LEU A 131 -4.66 -7.18 17.47
C LEU A 131 -3.61 -7.89 18.32
N LYS A 132 -3.78 -9.20 18.50
CA LYS A 132 -2.87 -10.03 19.30
C LYS A 132 -2.58 -11.34 18.59
N LEU A 133 -1.39 -11.89 18.81
CA LEU A 133 -1.09 -13.26 18.39
C LEU A 133 -1.86 -14.28 19.24
N SER A 134 -2.39 -15.32 18.61
CA SER A 134 -3.05 -16.42 19.31
C SER A 134 -2.07 -17.20 20.19
N LYS A 135 -2.59 -17.93 21.19
CA LYS A 135 -1.77 -18.76 22.11
C LYS A 135 -0.89 -19.78 21.38
N ASN A 136 -1.35 -20.25 20.23
CA ASN A 136 -0.63 -21.24 19.42
C ASN A 136 0.41 -20.58 18.48
N SER A 137 0.54 -19.25 18.50
CA SER A 137 1.46 -18.46 17.67
C SER A 137 1.37 -18.71 16.15
N GLN A 138 0.24 -19.22 15.67
CA GLN A 138 0.01 -19.52 14.25
C GLN A 138 -1.04 -18.62 13.60
N THR A 139 -1.79 -17.86 14.39
CA THR A 139 -2.92 -17.06 13.92
C THR A 139 -2.96 -15.73 14.66
N ALA A 140 -3.50 -14.70 14.01
CA ALA A 140 -3.83 -13.44 14.65
C ALA A 140 -5.27 -13.46 15.18
N LEU A 141 -5.50 -12.79 16.31
CA LEU A 141 -6.79 -12.56 16.92
C LEU A 141 -7.04 -11.05 16.96
N LEU A 142 -8.03 -10.61 16.18
CA LEU A 142 -8.60 -9.28 16.29
C LEU A 142 -9.75 -9.34 17.29
N TYR A 143 -9.72 -8.51 18.32
CA TYR A 143 -10.76 -8.45 19.35
C TYR A 143 -10.94 -7.01 19.84
N GLY A 144 -12.08 -6.74 20.45
CA GLY A 144 -12.39 -5.38 20.91
C GLY A 144 -13.86 -5.22 21.27
N THR A 145 -14.23 -3.99 21.57
CA THR A 145 -15.60 -3.60 21.92
C THR A 145 -16.12 -2.67 20.84
N LEU A 146 -17.16 -3.11 20.13
CA LEU A 146 -17.83 -2.27 19.13
C LEU A 146 -18.93 -1.46 19.81
N ASN A 147 -18.90 -0.13 19.67
CA ASN A 147 -19.93 0.75 20.21
C ASN A 147 -20.49 1.67 19.12
N THR A 148 -21.80 1.60 18.89
CA THR A 148 -22.51 2.39 17.89
C THR A 148 -23.07 3.70 18.45
N SER A 149 -22.73 4.06 19.71
CA SER A 149 -23.12 5.34 20.28
C SER A 149 -22.40 6.47 19.55
N VAL A 150 -23.16 7.36 18.93
CA VAL A 150 -22.63 8.48 18.14
C VAL A 150 -22.06 9.55 19.08
N PRO A 151 -20.85 10.09 18.81
CA PRO A 151 -20.32 11.21 19.58
C PRO A 151 -21.15 12.49 19.35
N HIS A 152 -21.25 13.34 20.35
CA HIS A 152 -22.05 14.58 20.30
C HIS A 152 -21.30 15.73 19.58
N ASP A 153 -20.73 15.45 18.41
CA ASP A 153 -19.94 16.41 17.62
C ASP A 153 -20.81 17.21 16.63
N GLY A 154 -22.07 16.80 16.41
CA GLY A 154 -23.01 17.47 15.50
C GLY A 154 -22.82 17.13 14.01
N GLU A 155 -21.68 16.58 13.62
CA GLU A 155 -21.38 16.17 12.23
C GLU A 155 -21.49 14.66 12.00
N THR A 156 -20.95 13.87 12.92
CA THR A 156 -20.93 12.40 12.83
C THR A 156 -22.34 11.85 12.96
N ARG A 157 -22.85 11.18 11.93
CA ARG A 157 -24.19 10.56 11.94
C ARG A 157 -24.18 9.09 12.39
N TYR A 158 -23.08 8.38 12.14
CA TYR A 158 -22.94 6.96 12.45
C TYR A 158 -21.57 6.71 13.09
N SER A 159 -21.54 5.81 14.07
CA SER A 159 -20.31 5.34 14.72
C SER A 159 -20.39 3.82 14.91
N GLY A 160 -19.28 3.22 15.35
CA GLY A 160 -19.18 1.76 15.44
C GLY A 160 -18.47 1.16 14.23
N TYR A 161 -17.20 1.54 14.03
CA TYR A 161 -16.34 0.96 13.02
C TYR A 161 -15.04 0.43 13.63
N CYS A 162 -14.61 -0.71 13.11
CA CYS A 162 -13.33 -1.33 13.40
C CYS A 162 -12.72 -1.82 12.09
N SER A 163 -11.41 -1.70 11.96
CA SER A 163 -10.71 -2.12 10.75
C SER A 163 -9.33 -2.62 11.02
N LEU A 164 -8.93 -3.55 10.15
CA LEU A 164 -7.61 -4.12 10.09
C LEU A 164 -7.11 -3.91 8.66
N ARG A 165 -6.03 -3.14 8.51
CA ARG A 165 -5.46 -2.77 7.21
C ARG A 165 -4.01 -3.23 7.13
N SER A 166 -3.63 -3.92 6.07
CA SER A 166 -2.21 -4.22 5.82
C SER A 166 -1.46 -2.94 5.43
N LYS A 167 -0.27 -2.75 5.99
CA LYS A 167 0.67 -1.72 5.54
C LYS A 167 1.13 -2.07 4.13
N MET A 168 1.22 -1.04 3.29
CA MET A 168 1.83 -1.23 1.97
C MET A 168 3.31 -1.55 2.15
N PRO A 169 3.85 -2.57 1.45
CA PRO A 169 5.27 -2.82 1.46
C PRO A 169 6.01 -1.57 0.94
N GLN A 170 7.15 -1.27 1.53
CA GLN A 170 7.99 -0.14 1.15
C GLN A 170 9.28 -0.67 0.53
N GLY A 171 9.68 -0.07 -0.58
CA GLY A 171 10.95 -0.35 -1.23
C GLY A 171 12.07 0.59 -0.82
N ALA A 172 13.15 0.59 -1.60
CA ALA A 172 14.25 1.53 -1.47
C ALA A 172 13.72 2.98 -1.50
N PHE A 173 14.30 3.85 -0.68
CA PHE A 173 13.88 5.26 -0.56
C PHE A 173 12.40 5.48 -0.22
N ASN A 174 11.77 4.54 0.50
CA ASN A 174 10.37 4.62 0.91
C ASN A 174 9.38 4.73 -0.27
N HIS A 175 9.76 4.25 -1.45
CA HIS A 175 8.78 4.12 -2.53
C HIS A 175 7.72 3.09 -2.14
N ARG A 176 6.46 3.38 -2.48
CA ARG A 176 5.36 2.46 -2.22
C ARG A 176 5.47 1.30 -3.20
N LYS A 177 5.44 0.07 -2.66
CA LYS A 177 5.32 -1.14 -3.46
C LYS A 177 3.89 -1.66 -3.36
N HIS A 178 3.48 -2.32 -4.42
CA HIS A 178 2.19 -2.99 -4.52
C HIS A 178 2.42 -4.49 -4.67
N HIS A 179 1.44 -5.27 -4.24
CA HIS A 179 1.40 -6.68 -4.58
C HIS A 179 0.80 -6.82 -5.97
N ASP A 180 1.49 -7.51 -6.87
CA ASP A 180 0.95 -7.80 -8.18
C ASP A 180 0.03 -9.02 -8.08
N TRP A 181 -1.29 -8.78 -8.17
CA TRP A 181 -2.31 -9.83 -8.15
C TRP A 181 -2.91 -10.12 -9.52
N SER A 182 -2.34 -9.56 -10.59
CA SER A 182 -2.86 -9.70 -11.96
C SER A 182 -2.99 -11.15 -12.42
N SER A 183 -2.13 -12.04 -11.91
CA SER A 183 -2.12 -13.47 -12.26
C SER A 183 -3.11 -14.32 -11.47
N PHE A 184 -3.76 -13.75 -10.45
CA PHE A 184 -4.68 -14.49 -9.57
C PHE A 184 -6.13 -14.07 -9.83
N ASN A 185 -7.06 -15.00 -9.58
CA ASN A 185 -8.50 -14.78 -9.82
C ASN A 185 -9.32 -14.62 -8.53
N ALA A 186 -8.78 -15.10 -7.40
CA ALA A 186 -9.50 -15.12 -6.14
C ALA A 186 -8.55 -14.97 -4.95
N LEU A 187 -9.05 -14.33 -3.92
CA LEU A 187 -8.40 -14.17 -2.64
C LEU A 187 -8.98 -15.21 -1.66
N HIS A 188 -8.10 -16.01 -1.07
CA HIS A 188 -8.44 -17.07 -0.13
C HIS A 188 -8.10 -16.64 1.30
N LEU A 189 -9.08 -16.71 2.19
CA LEU A 189 -8.96 -16.32 3.59
C LEU A 189 -9.41 -17.47 4.48
N ARG A 190 -8.58 -17.84 5.45
CA ARG A 190 -8.96 -18.79 6.50
C ARG A 190 -9.29 -18.04 7.77
N ILE A 191 -10.57 -17.96 8.12
CA ILE A 191 -11.08 -17.09 9.17
C ILE A 191 -11.95 -17.89 10.14
N ARG A 192 -11.95 -17.45 11.40
CA ARG A 192 -12.93 -17.82 12.41
C ARG A 192 -13.53 -16.53 12.97
N GLY A 193 -14.85 -16.40 12.94
CA GLY A 193 -15.52 -15.18 13.36
C GLY A 193 -16.64 -15.43 14.38
N ASP A 194 -17.24 -14.33 14.80
CA ASP A 194 -18.23 -14.19 15.88
C ASP A 194 -19.69 -14.22 15.38
N GLY A 195 -19.91 -14.36 14.08
CA GLY A 195 -21.26 -14.39 13.48
C GLY A 195 -21.64 -13.06 12.80
N ARG A 196 -20.80 -12.03 12.94
CA ARG A 196 -21.05 -10.72 12.34
C ARG A 196 -20.64 -10.69 10.87
N PRO A 197 -21.29 -9.83 10.05
CA PRO A 197 -20.82 -9.53 8.71
C PRO A 197 -19.54 -8.70 8.79
N TRP A 198 -18.56 -9.08 7.98
CA TRP A 198 -17.33 -8.34 7.77
C TRP A 198 -17.23 -7.93 6.31
N MET A 199 -16.50 -6.86 6.03
CA MET A 199 -16.24 -6.40 4.68
C MET A 199 -14.74 -6.48 4.41
N VAL A 200 -14.38 -7.09 3.28
CA VAL A 200 -13.01 -7.12 2.77
C VAL A 200 -12.89 -6.04 1.71
N ASN A 201 -11.95 -5.13 1.94
CA ASN A 201 -11.72 -3.98 1.07
C ASN A 201 -10.38 -4.18 0.35
N LEU A 202 -10.38 -4.16 -0.98
CA LEU A 202 -9.18 -4.19 -1.81
C LEU A 202 -9.03 -2.82 -2.47
N GLY A 203 -8.01 -2.08 -2.05
CA GLY A 203 -7.66 -0.80 -2.66
C GLY A 203 -6.67 -1.00 -3.80
N THR A 204 -6.95 -0.38 -4.93
CA THR A 204 -6.06 -0.40 -6.11
C THR A 204 -5.41 0.96 -6.30
N GLU A 205 -4.08 1.03 -6.43
CA GLU A 205 -3.41 2.26 -6.85
C GLU A 205 -3.51 2.34 -8.38
N MET A 206 -4.48 3.10 -8.88
CA MET A 206 -4.64 3.34 -10.30
C MET A 206 -3.79 4.53 -10.76
N TYR A 207 -3.33 4.46 -12.01
CA TYR A 207 -2.53 5.52 -12.63
C TYR A 207 -3.33 6.82 -12.81
N PHE A 208 -4.64 6.71 -13.06
CA PHE A 208 -5.50 7.85 -13.30
C PHE A 208 -5.96 8.49 -11.98
N SER A 209 -5.85 9.82 -11.92
CA SER A 209 -6.25 10.61 -10.74
C SER A 209 -7.72 10.42 -10.35
N HIS A 210 -8.59 10.18 -11.33
CA HIS A 210 -10.03 10.01 -11.09
C HIS A 210 -10.38 8.69 -10.40
N GLN A 211 -9.54 7.67 -10.52
CA GLN A 211 -9.76 6.32 -9.98
C GLN A 211 -8.88 6.02 -8.77
N LYS A 212 -8.25 7.06 -8.20
CA LYS A 212 -7.28 6.92 -7.12
C LYS A 212 -7.91 6.38 -5.83
N ASP A 213 -9.20 6.59 -5.65
CA ASP A 213 -9.96 6.21 -4.46
C ASP A 213 -10.87 5.00 -4.72
N ASP A 214 -10.68 4.28 -5.83
CA ASP A 214 -11.46 3.10 -6.18
C ASP A 214 -11.19 1.98 -5.17
N LEU A 215 -12.27 1.46 -4.59
CA LEU A 215 -12.25 0.42 -3.57
C LEU A 215 -13.19 -0.72 -3.94
N TYR A 216 -12.63 -1.92 -4.03
CA TYR A 216 -13.35 -3.15 -4.30
C TYR A 216 -13.78 -3.78 -2.97
N ASN A 217 -15.09 -3.92 -2.76
CA ASN A 217 -15.66 -4.37 -1.49
C ASN A 217 -16.35 -5.74 -1.63
N TYR A 218 -16.01 -6.66 -0.73
CA TYR A 218 -16.63 -7.97 -0.66
C TYR A 218 -17.16 -8.24 0.76
N PHE A 219 -18.47 -8.49 0.88
CA PHE A 219 -19.08 -8.85 2.15
C PHE A 219 -18.87 -10.34 2.44
N MET A 220 -18.33 -10.65 3.62
CA MET A 220 -18.19 -12.00 4.13
C MET A 220 -18.99 -12.19 5.42
N PHE A 221 -19.70 -13.31 5.51
CA PHE A 221 -20.50 -13.65 6.67
C PHE A 221 -19.82 -14.77 7.44
N THR A 222 -19.48 -14.51 8.69
CA THR A 222 -18.87 -15.51 9.57
C THR A 222 -19.97 -16.32 10.26
N ARG A 223 -19.75 -17.61 10.51
CA ARG A 223 -20.78 -18.50 11.12
C ARG A 223 -20.82 -18.47 12.65
N GLY A 224 -20.00 -17.67 13.33
CA GLY A 224 -19.98 -17.55 14.80
C GLY A 224 -19.54 -18.81 15.56
N GLY A 225 -19.11 -19.85 14.87
CA GLY A 225 -18.78 -21.15 15.45
C GLY A 225 -17.30 -21.30 15.84
N PRO A 226 -16.95 -22.37 16.58
CA PRO A 226 -15.57 -22.65 16.99
C PRO A 226 -14.67 -23.07 15.80
N TYR A 227 -15.27 -23.41 14.67
CA TYR A 227 -14.60 -23.99 13.52
C TYR A 227 -14.01 -22.94 12.59
N TRP A 228 -12.89 -23.30 11.96
CA TRP A 228 -12.27 -22.52 10.89
C TRP A 228 -13.10 -22.62 9.62
N GLN A 229 -13.20 -21.52 8.90
CA GLN A 229 -13.87 -21.42 7.62
C GLN A 229 -12.91 -20.87 6.57
N ASP A 230 -12.90 -21.50 5.40
CA ASP A 230 -12.22 -20.97 4.23
C ASP A 230 -13.21 -20.14 3.40
N VAL A 231 -12.90 -18.86 3.22
CA VAL A 231 -13.66 -17.90 2.44
C VAL A 231 -12.89 -17.62 1.16
N LYS A 232 -13.55 -17.77 0.01
CA LYS A 232 -13.00 -17.44 -1.31
C LYS A 232 -13.71 -16.20 -1.85
N ALA A 233 -13.02 -15.06 -1.84
CA ALA A 233 -13.48 -13.85 -2.49
C ALA A 233 -13.00 -13.87 -3.95
N SER A 234 -13.93 -13.96 -4.91
CA SER A 234 -13.58 -13.88 -6.33
C SER A 234 -13.38 -12.42 -6.73
N MET A 235 -12.26 -12.11 -7.37
CA MET A 235 -11.97 -10.75 -7.85
C MET A 235 -12.83 -10.35 -9.05
N ALA A 236 -13.33 -11.33 -9.83
CA ALA A 236 -14.23 -11.09 -10.94
C ALA A 236 -15.64 -10.64 -10.49
N GLY A 237 -16.04 -10.98 -9.27
CA GLY A 237 -17.37 -10.68 -8.73
C GLY A 237 -17.41 -9.43 -7.85
N VAL A 238 -16.32 -8.67 -7.76
CA VAL A 238 -16.31 -7.51 -6.85
C VAL A 238 -17.07 -6.35 -7.48
N MET A 239 -18.17 -6.00 -6.83
CA MET A 239 -19.10 -4.98 -7.30
C MET A 239 -18.47 -3.59 -7.18
N ILE A 240 -18.32 -2.92 -8.32
CA ILE A 240 -18.03 -1.49 -8.37
C ILE A 240 -19.37 -0.78 -8.14
N ILE A 241 -19.55 -0.19 -6.97
CA ILE A 241 -20.64 0.79 -6.77
C ILE A 241 -20.05 2.12 -7.24
N ILE A 242 -20.45 2.56 -8.44
CA ILE A 242 -20.17 3.90 -8.97
C ILE A 242 -21.19 4.87 -8.38
#